data_AF-A0A9D4E3I2-F1
#
_entry.id   AF-A0A9D4E3I2-F1
#
_cell.length_a   1.000
_cell.length_b   1.000
_cell.length_c   1.000
_cell.angle_alpha   90.00
_cell.angle_beta   90.00
_cell.angle_gamma   90.00
#
_symmetry.space_group_name_H-M   'P 1'
#
loop_
_entity.id
_entity.type
_entity.pdbx_description
1 polymer ?
#
loop_
_entity_poly.entity_id
_entity_poly.type
_entity_poly.pdbx_seq_one_letter_code
_entity_poly.pdbx_strand_id
1 'polypeptide(L)'
;MLRDRVMDLECAVDSSEQYSRRNNVRIFGIPESPESKKSTDDIVIKLCNTLNVDVSVNEIDRSHRTGNRGGRKPRPIIVKFTSFRARQKLYT
;
A
#
# COMPACT_ATOMS: atom_id res chain seq x y z
N MET A 1 -11.83 33.12 13.22
CA MET A 1 -10.35 33.18 13.35
C MET A 1 -9.72 31.85 13.78
N LEU A 2 -10.00 31.32 14.99
CA LEU A 2 -9.40 30.05 15.44
C LEU A 2 -9.96 28.84 14.69
N ARG A 3 -11.28 28.78 14.47
CA ARG A 3 -11.93 27.71 13.71
C ARG A 3 -11.46 27.66 12.25
N ASP A 4 -11.33 28.82 11.61
CA ASP A 4 -10.86 28.92 10.23
C ASP A 4 -9.42 28.40 10.10
N ARG A 5 -8.52 28.77 11.03
CA ARG A 5 -7.14 28.24 11.06
C ARG A 5 -7.08 26.73 11.31
N VAL A 6 -7.97 26.18 12.12
CA VAL A 6 -8.05 24.72 12.33
C VAL A 6 -8.48 24.04 11.03
N MET A 7 -9.51 24.57 10.36
CA MET A 7 -9.99 24.05 9.08
C MET A 7 -8.89 24.08 8.01
N ASP A 8 -8.16 25.20 7.88
CA ASP A 8 -7.07 25.34 6.91
C ASP A 8 -5.95 24.31 7.17
N LEU A 9 -5.61 24.07 8.44
CA LEU A 9 -4.62 23.07 8.82
C LEU A 9 -5.09 21.65 8.54
N GLU A 10 -6.36 21.33 8.84
CA GLU A 10 -6.95 20.03 8.53
C GLU A 10 -6.93 19.76 7.02
N CYS A 11 -7.30 20.74 6.19
CA CYS A 11 -7.21 20.64 4.74
C CYS A 11 -5.77 20.45 4.23
N ALA A 12 -4.80 21.15 4.81
CA ALA A 12 -3.39 21.03 4.43
C ALA A 12 -2.81 19.65 4.81
N VAL A 13 -3.20 19.12 5.97
CA VAL A 13 -2.82 17.77 6.42
C VAL A 13 -3.42 16.72 5.48
N ASP A 14 -4.73 16.77 5.22
CA ASP A 14 -5.38 15.82 4.33
C ASP A 14 -4.78 15.84 2.92
N SER A 15 -4.52 17.04 2.38
CA SER A 15 -3.84 17.18 1.09
C SER A 15 -2.46 16.52 1.10
N SER A 16 -1.66 16.76 2.13
CA SER A 16 -0.32 16.16 2.27
C SER A 16 -0.40 14.64 2.39
N GLU A 17 -1.37 14.11 3.13
CA GLU A 17 -1.62 12.68 3.24
C GLU A 17 -2.02 12.06 1.90
N GLN A 18 -2.92 12.69 1.15
CA GLN A 18 -3.33 12.23 -0.18
C GLN A 18 -2.13 12.14 -1.14
N TYR A 19 -1.28 13.17 -1.17
CA TYR A 19 -0.05 13.14 -1.98
C TYR A 19 0.89 12.02 -1.55
N SER A 20 1.04 11.77 -0.25
CA SER A 20 1.88 10.69 0.26
C SER A 20 1.37 9.29 -0.07
N ARG A 21 0.04 9.12 -0.15
CA ARG A 21 -0.65 7.83 -0.36
C ARG A 21 -0.90 7.51 -1.83
N ARG A 22 -0.64 8.44 -2.75
CA ARG A 22 -0.93 8.30 -4.19
C ARG A 22 -0.28 7.08 -4.84
N ASN A 23 0.88 6.67 -4.34
CA ASN A 23 1.61 5.50 -4.85
C ASN A 23 1.33 4.22 -4.04
N ASN A 24 0.38 4.25 -3.12
CA ASN A 24 0.06 3.10 -2.27
C ASN A 24 -1.07 2.27 -2.87
N VAL A 25 -0.95 0.95 -2.77
CA VAL A 25 -2.00 -0.01 -3.11
C VAL A 25 -2.26 -0.90 -1.89
N ARG A 26 -3.54 -1.14 -1.61
CA ARG A 26 -3.98 -2.11 -0.60
C ARG A 26 -4.41 -3.40 -1.26
N ILE A 27 -3.86 -4.50 -0.77
CA ILE A 27 -4.18 -5.85 -1.23
C ILE A 27 -4.83 -6.60 -0.08
N PHE A 28 -6.00 -7.18 -0.34
CA PHE A 28 -6.81 -7.93 0.61
C PHE A 28 -6.82 -9.42 0.26
N GLY A 29 -7.22 -10.26 1.22
CA GLY A 29 -7.47 -11.69 0.96
C GLY A 29 -6.22 -12.59 0.98
N ILE A 30 -5.02 -12.04 1.22
CA ILE A 30 -3.79 -12.83 1.30
C ILE A 30 -3.70 -13.49 2.69
N PRO A 31 -3.71 -14.85 2.79
CA PRO A 31 -3.62 -15.55 4.08
C PRO A 31 -2.37 -15.16 4.88
N GLU A 32 -2.47 -15.18 6.21
CA GLU A 32 -1.32 -15.01 7.10
C GLU A 32 -0.79 -16.38 7.49
N SER A 33 0.23 -16.86 6.80
CA SER A 33 0.89 -18.14 7.14
C SER A 33 1.99 -17.89 8.18
N PRO A 34 2.28 -18.80 9.12
CA PRO A 34 3.46 -18.70 9.99
C PRO A 34 4.78 -18.59 9.20
N GLU A 35 4.79 -19.18 8.00
CA GLU A 35 5.87 -19.13 7.01
C GLU A 35 5.89 -17.82 6.18
N SER A 36 4.87 -16.96 6.33
CA SER A 36 4.80 -15.63 5.69
C SER A 36 5.73 -14.59 6.33
N LYS A 37 6.76 -15.05 7.05
CA LYS A 37 8.04 -14.34 7.19
C LYS A 37 8.73 -14.10 5.85
N LYS A 38 8.30 -14.77 4.75
CA LYS A 38 8.65 -14.37 3.38
C LYS A 38 8.37 -12.88 3.20
N SER A 39 9.27 -12.17 2.51
CA SER A 39 9.12 -10.73 2.30
C SER A 39 7.74 -10.45 1.71
N THR A 40 7.04 -9.46 2.25
CA THR A 40 5.77 -9.00 1.65
C THR A 40 5.98 -8.56 0.21
N ASP A 41 7.21 -8.20 -0.18
CA ASP A 41 7.60 -7.88 -1.55
C ASP A 41 7.45 -9.09 -2.47
N ASP A 42 7.91 -10.27 -2.05
CA ASP A 42 7.81 -11.50 -2.84
C ASP A 42 6.34 -11.88 -3.11
N ILE A 43 5.48 -11.65 -2.11
CA ILE A 43 4.04 -11.90 -2.23
C ILE A 43 3.44 -10.95 -3.25
N VAL A 44 3.79 -9.66 -3.19
CA VAL A 44 3.32 -8.65 -4.14
C VAL A 44 3.80 -8.98 -5.55
N ILE A 45 5.07 -9.30 -5.74
CA ILE A 45 5.64 -9.64 -7.06
C ILE A 45 4.98 -10.89 -7.63
N LYS A 46 4.79 -11.95 -6.83
CA LYS A 46 4.07 -13.15 -7.29
C LYS A 46 2.64 -12.85 -7.69
N LEU A 47 1.95 -11.97 -6.96
CA LEU A 47 0.61 -11.55 -7.32
C LEU A 47 0.61 -10.78 -8.64
N CYS A 48 1.54 -9.83 -8.81
CA CYS A 48 1.68 -9.06 -10.06
C CYS A 48 1.96 -9.99 -11.25
N ASN A 49 2.87 -10.95 -11.09
CA ASN A 49 3.19 -11.93 -12.13
C ASN A 49 1.97 -12.79 -12.50
N THR A 50 1.16 -13.19 -11.52
CA THR A 50 -0.11 -13.93 -11.77
C THR A 50 -1.09 -13.09 -12.60
N LEU A 51 -1.05 -11.76 -12.45
CA LEU A 51 -1.86 -10.81 -13.22
C LEU A 51 -1.20 -10.42 -14.56
N ASN A 52 -0.10 -11.06 -14.96
CA ASN A 52 0.73 -10.69 -16.12
C ASN A 52 1.25 -9.24 -16.07
N VAL A 53 1.45 -8.70 -14.87
CA VAL A 53 2.03 -7.37 -14.67
C VAL A 53 3.49 -7.54 -14.22
N ASP A 54 4.41 -7.06 -15.04
CA ASP A 54 5.85 -7.08 -14.71
C ASP A 54 6.21 -5.92 -13.77
N VAL A 55 6.50 -6.31 -12.51
CA VAL A 55 6.91 -5.40 -11.44
C VAL A 55 8.22 -5.89 -10.84
N SER A 56 9.25 -5.05 -10.91
CA SER A 56 10.53 -5.32 -10.26
C SER A 56 10.50 -4.98 -8.77
N VAL A 57 11.33 -5.66 -7.96
CA VAL A 57 11.57 -5.30 -6.54
C VAL A 57 11.95 -3.82 -6.41
N ASN A 58 12.73 -3.28 -7.36
CA ASN A 58 13.17 -1.88 -7.34
C ASN A 58 12.03 -0.87 -7.57
N GLU A 59 10.89 -1.34 -8.06
CA GLU A 59 9.68 -0.51 -8.21
C GLU A 59 8.85 -0.46 -6.92
N ILE A 60 9.19 -1.29 -5.92
CA ILE A 60 8.60 -1.30 -4.59
C ILE A 60 9.49 -0.49 -3.65
N ASP A 61 8.93 0.56 -3.04
CA ASP A 61 9.61 1.33 -1.99
C ASP A 61 9.54 0.58 -0.65
N ARG A 62 8.33 0.21 -0.23
CA ARG A 62 8.08 -0.57 0.99
C ARG A 62 6.79 -1.37 0.89
N SER A 63 6.78 -2.57 1.46
CA SER A 63 5.55 -3.33 1.69
C SER A 63 5.45 -3.82 3.13
N HIS A 64 4.24 -3.85 3.68
CA HIS A 64 4.00 -4.41 5.01
C HIS A 64 2.52 -4.73 5.24
N ARG A 65 2.25 -5.61 6.21
CA ARG A 65 0.88 -5.87 6.70
C ARG A 65 0.42 -4.72 7.58
N THR A 66 -0.80 -4.23 7.38
CA THR A 66 -1.40 -3.16 8.19
C THR A 66 -2.62 -3.66 8.95
N GLY A 67 -2.80 -3.20 10.19
CA GLY A 67 -3.94 -3.53 11.05
C GLY A 67 -3.60 -4.47 12.21
N ASN A 68 -4.58 -4.69 13.09
CA ASN A 68 -4.41 -5.45 14.32
C ASN A 68 -4.33 -6.96 14.06
N ARG A 69 -3.47 -7.65 14.82
CA ARG A 69 -3.37 -9.12 14.82
C ARG A 69 -4.59 -9.72 15.53
N GLY A 70 -5.02 -10.92 15.11
CA GLY A 70 -6.10 -11.66 15.77
C GLY A 70 -7.53 -11.38 15.28
N GLY A 71 -7.69 -10.63 14.18
CA GLY A 71 -8.99 -10.49 13.53
C GLY A 71 -9.43 -11.78 12.82
N ARG A 72 -10.74 -11.95 12.58
CA ARG A 72 -11.31 -13.05 11.76
C ARG A 72 -10.84 -13.04 10.30
N LYS A 73 -10.31 -11.90 9.82
CA LYS A 73 -9.86 -11.69 8.44
C LYS A 73 -8.35 -11.47 8.42
N PRO A 74 -7.64 -11.94 7.39
CA PRO A 74 -6.21 -11.65 7.23
C PRO A 74 -5.97 -10.15 7.06
N ARG A 75 -4.89 -9.65 7.65
CA ARG A 75 -4.48 -8.24 7.55
C ARG A 75 -4.12 -7.90 6.11
N PRO A 76 -4.59 -6.75 5.57
CA PRO A 76 -4.21 -6.31 4.24
C PRO A 76 -2.70 -6.03 4.16
N ILE A 77 -2.13 -6.22 2.97
CA ILE A 77 -0.80 -5.71 2.63
C ILE A 77 -0.97 -4.31 2.04
N ILE A 78 -0.23 -3.35 2.58
CA ILE A 78 0.00 -2.06 1.92
C ILE A 78 1.36 -2.14 1.25
N VAL A 79 1.38 -1.86 -0.05
CA VAL A 79 2.60 -1.66 -0.82
C VAL A 79 2.66 -0.23 -1.32
N LYS A 80 3.81 0.41 -1.15
CA LYS A 80 4.13 1.71 -1.73
C LYS A 80 5.09 1.49 -2.90
N PHE A 81 4.71 2.01 -4.06
CA PHE A 81 5.57 2.01 -5.25
C PHE A 81 6.47 3.24 -5.27
N THR A 82 7.65 3.10 -5.89
CA THR A 82 8.61 4.20 -6.05
C THR A 82 8.08 5.30 -6.99
N SER A 83 7.16 4.95 -7.90
CA SER A 83 6.58 5.90 -8.86
C SER A 83 5.10 5.64 -9.15
N PHE A 84 4.41 6.69 -9.59
CA PHE A 84 3.03 6.59 -10.07
C PHE A 84 2.92 5.64 -11.28
N ARG A 85 3.92 5.63 -12.15
CA ARG A 85 4.00 4.75 -13.32
C ARG A 85 4.01 3.28 -12.93
N ALA A 86 4.84 2.91 -11.95
CA ALA A 86 4.88 1.54 -11.43
C ALA A 86 3.52 1.12 -10.85
N ARG A 87 2.88 1.99 -10.06
CA ARG A 87 1.52 1.74 -9.56
C ARG A 87 0.50 1.57 -10.70
N GLN A 88 0.57 2.39 -11.74
CA GLN A 88 -0.41 2.40 -12.83
C GLN A 88 -0.41 1.09 -13.64
N LYS A 89 0.71 0.36 -13.68
CA LYS A 89 0.78 -0.97 -14.30
C LYS A 89 -0.25 -1.97 -13.73
N LEU A 90 -0.67 -1.79 -12.47
CA LEU A 90 -1.68 -2.65 -11.83
C LEU A 90 -3.13 -2.35 -12.23
N TYR A 91 -3.36 -1.21 -12.87
CA TYR A 91 -4.71 -0.72 -13.22
C TYR A 91 -4.95 -0.71 -14.74
N THR A 92 -4.01 -1.26 -15.53
CA THR A 92 -4.10 -1.37 -17.00
C THR A 92 -4.43 -2.81 -17.36
#